data_AF-A0A9D2GJE6-F1
#
_entry.id   AF-A0A9D2GJE6-F1
#
_cell.length_a   1.000
_cell.length_b   1.000
_cell.length_c   1.000
_cell.angle_alpha   90.00
_cell.angle_beta   90.00
_cell.angle_gamma   90.00
#
_symmetry.space_group_name_H-M   'P 1'
#
loop_
_entity.id
_entity.type
_entity.pdbx_description
1 polymer ?
#
loop_
_entity_poly.entity_id
_entity_poly.type
_entity_poly.pdbx_seq_one_letter_code
_entity_poly.pdbx_strand_id
1 'polypeptide(L)'
;MFRREYIETEFKGYPSITQRLNELVEESGIQEGLCIVSVPELTTALCITSFWDKRGLDDLMDEIDRNFPARVNYKSQITPFDSAGNVKAAAVGRSLTLLVHGGKLILGSSQGVVLLEFDGPRKRAFEVQIAEREMKLYKTGIKTRYMGMCNMTEWVRSCVKNSGIREGLCHISQLHSTAGVILCDATENGAADIMGDIEKMVPTRADFKHRETASDAGGHVKTALTGSQISLPVHEGELVIGDRQGIVFAEFDGPRPRTVYAAVMASQFYIGQNGDFNG
;
A
#
# COMPACT_ATOMS: atom_id res chain seq x y z
N MET A 1 5.83 -5.05 -20.11
CA MET A 1 7.26 -5.30 -19.89
C MET A 1 7.46 -5.98 -18.53
N PHE A 2 8.17 -7.10 -18.50
CA PHE A 2 8.61 -7.75 -17.25
C PHE A 2 10.12 -7.55 -17.06
N ARG A 3 10.54 -7.29 -15.82
CA ARG A 3 11.94 -7.24 -15.40
C ARG A 3 12.09 -7.88 -14.04
N ARG A 4 13.24 -8.55 -13.85
CA ARG A 4 13.70 -9.00 -12.54
C ARG A 4 15.00 -8.28 -12.25
N GLU A 5 14.97 -7.43 -11.23
CA GLU A 5 16.09 -6.62 -10.78
C GLU A 5 16.64 -7.21 -9.47
N TYR A 6 17.84 -6.78 -9.09
CA TYR A 6 18.49 -7.24 -7.88
C TYR A 6 19.05 -6.07 -7.09
N ILE A 7 19.04 -6.19 -5.76
CA ILE A 7 19.62 -5.22 -4.85
C ILE A 7 20.38 -5.92 -3.73
N GLU A 8 21.56 -5.40 -3.38
CA GLU A 8 22.28 -5.82 -2.18
C GLU A 8 21.63 -5.16 -0.96
N THR A 9 21.35 -5.94 0.06
CA THR A 9 20.69 -5.47 1.29
C THR A 9 21.60 -5.62 2.48
N GLU A 10 21.36 -4.80 3.50
CA GLU A 10 21.98 -4.93 4.82
C GLU A 10 21.04 -5.67 5.78
N PHE A 11 21.57 -6.22 6.88
CA PHE A 11 20.70 -6.74 7.94
C PHE A 11 19.81 -5.62 8.48
N LYS A 12 18.48 -5.82 8.44
CA LYS A 12 17.49 -4.79 8.77
C LYS A 12 17.57 -3.53 7.90
N GLY A 13 18.03 -3.68 6.66
CA GLY A 13 18.12 -2.59 5.69
C GLY A 13 16.76 -2.22 5.09
N TYR A 14 16.68 -1.01 4.53
CA TYR A 14 15.47 -0.48 3.91
C TYR A 14 15.76 0.33 2.63
N PRO A 15 16.44 -0.25 1.62
CA PRO A 15 16.77 0.52 0.42
C PRO A 15 15.53 1.00 -0.34
N SER A 16 15.57 2.25 -0.80
CA SER A 16 14.58 2.78 -1.75
C SER A 16 14.86 2.22 -3.14
N ILE A 17 13.84 1.65 -3.77
CA ILE A 17 13.88 1.20 -5.17
C ILE A 17 13.17 2.20 -6.12
N THR A 18 12.70 3.32 -5.57
CA THR A 18 11.89 4.32 -6.29
C THR A 18 12.55 4.82 -7.57
N GLN A 19 13.84 5.16 -7.51
CA GLN A 19 14.56 5.65 -8.70
C GLN A 19 14.56 4.59 -9.80
N ARG A 20 14.92 3.35 -9.46
CA ARG A 20 14.98 2.26 -10.44
C ARG A 20 13.59 1.97 -11.05
N LEU A 21 12.52 2.07 -10.26
CA LEU A 21 11.16 1.91 -10.79
C LEU A 21 10.79 3.03 -11.78
N ASN A 22 11.19 4.28 -11.53
CA ASN A 22 10.97 5.37 -12.49
C ASN A 22 11.74 5.15 -13.79
N GLU A 23 13.01 4.74 -13.71
CA GLU A 23 13.82 4.38 -14.88
C GLU A 23 13.16 3.25 -15.70
N LEU A 24 12.67 2.20 -15.04
CA LEU A 24 11.98 1.10 -15.71
C LEU A 24 10.68 1.53 -16.39
N VAL A 25 9.94 2.48 -15.80
CA VAL A 25 8.74 3.06 -16.43
C VAL A 25 9.12 3.87 -17.66
N GLU A 26 10.17 4.69 -17.58
CA GLU A 26 10.68 5.45 -18.73
C GLU A 26 11.17 4.53 -19.85
N GLU A 27 12.00 3.52 -19.52
CA GLU A 27 12.48 2.49 -20.45
C GLU A 27 11.34 1.72 -21.14
N SER A 28 10.20 1.55 -20.45
CA SER A 28 9.05 0.83 -21.00
C SER A 28 8.32 1.58 -22.12
N GLY A 29 8.45 2.91 -22.17
CA GLY A 29 7.70 3.79 -23.08
C GLY A 29 6.18 3.89 -22.80
N ILE A 30 5.67 3.15 -21.81
CA ILE A 30 4.23 3.10 -21.49
C ILE A 30 3.80 4.42 -20.86
N GLN A 31 2.76 5.04 -21.44
CA GLN A 31 2.23 6.32 -20.96
C GLN A 31 1.18 6.12 -19.86
N GLU A 32 0.25 5.19 -20.05
CA GLU A 32 -0.85 4.90 -19.14
C GLU A 32 -0.85 3.42 -18.77
N GLY A 33 -0.92 3.10 -17.48
CA GLY A 33 -0.97 1.71 -17.07
C GLY A 33 -0.72 1.44 -15.60
N LEU A 34 -0.26 0.22 -15.34
CA LEU A 34 0.11 -0.26 -14.02
C LEU A 34 1.59 -0.62 -13.98
N CYS A 35 2.25 -0.29 -12.89
CA CYS A 35 3.54 -0.83 -12.50
C CYS A 35 3.33 -1.68 -11.24
N ILE A 36 3.38 -3.00 -11.41
CA ILE A 36 3.25 -3.97 -10.34
C ILE A 36 4.66 -4.39 -9.91
N VAL A 37 4.96 -4.26 -8.63
CA VAL A 37 6.26 -4.60 -8.06
C VAL A 37 6.06 -5.67 -7.01
N SER A 38 6.88 -6.72 -7.01
CA SER A 38 6.82 -7.78 -6.00
C SER A 38 8.21 -8.24 -5.57
N VAL A 39 8.32 -8.64 -4.30
CA VAL A 39 9.50 -9.34 -3.77
C VAL A 39 9.16 -10.82 -3.56
N PRO A 40 9.89 -11.75 -4.20
CA PRO A 40 9.59 -13.18 -4.11
C PRO A 40 10.06 -13.80 -2.79
N GLU A 41 11.09 -13.23 -2.15
CA GLU A 41 11.64 -13.75 -0.91
C GLU A 41 10.70 -13.54 0.28
N LEU A 42 10.71 -14.49 1.23
CA LEU A 42 9.72 -14.52 2.31
C LEU A 42 10.05 -13.58 3.48
N THR A 43 11.28 -13.11 3.59
CA THR A 43 11.74 -12.25 4.68
C THR A 43 11.95 -10.79 4.25
N THR A 44 11.35 -10.40 3.13
CA THR A 44 11.37 -9.03 2.61
C THR A 44 9.96 -8.54 2.38
N ALA A 45 9.76 -7.23 2.45
CA ALA A 45 8.49 -6.56 2.18
C ALA A 45 8.67 -5.33 1.30
N LEU A 46 7.55 -4.80 0.82
CA LEU A 46 7.49 -3.53 0.10
C LEU A 46 6.49 -2.62 0.79
N CYS A 47 6.85 -1.36 1.00
CA CYS A 47 5.91 -0.33 1.46
C CYS A 47 6.08 0.98 0.69
N ILE A 48 5.01 1.76 0.63
CA ILE A 48 5.03 3.15 0.15
C ILE A 48 5.11 4.05 1.37
N THR A 49 6.23 4.75 1.55
CA THR A 49 6.45 5.63 2.70
C THR A 49 7.40 6.77 2.37
N SER A 50 7.64 7.67 3.32
CA SER A 50 8.70 8.67 3.20
C SER A 50 10.07 8.02 3.29
N PHE A 51 10.91 8.28 2.30
CA PHE A 51 12.25 7.71 2.20
C PHE A 51 13.35 8.76 2.40
N TRP A 52 12.97 10.02 2.65
CA TRP A 52 13.89 11.16 2.75
C TRP A 52 14.60 11.24 4.10
N ASP A 53 13.94 10.78 5.18
CA ASP A 53 14.50 10.76 6.52
C ASP A 53 14.80 9.32 6.97
N LYS A 54 16.09 8.99 7.04
CA LYS A 54 16.56 7.70 7.55
C LYS A 54 16.01 7.39 8.95
N ARG A 55 15.83 8.40 9.80
CA ARG A 55 15.32 8.20 11.17
C ARG A 55 13.87 7.73 11.20
N GLY A 56 13.05 8.20 10.26
CA GLY A 56 11.67 7.70 10.10
C GLY A 56 11.63 6.23 9.64
N LEU A 57 12.60 5.81 8.82
CA LEU A 57 12.74 4.39 8.44
C LEU A 57 13.27 3.53 9.60
N ASP A 58 14.13 4.08 10.46
CA ASP A 58 14.53 3.41 11.71
C ASP A 58 13.33 3.21 12.64
N ASP A 59 12.48 4.23 12.81
CA ASP A 59 11.25 4.13 13.61
C ASP A 59 10.28 3.09 13.05
N LEU A 60 10.12 3.05 11.72
CA LEU A 60 9.33 2.03 11.04
C LEU A 60 9.84 0.62 11.35
N MET A 61 11.15 0.40 11.25
CA MET A 61 11.74 -0.91 11.52
C MET A 61 11.60 -1.29 13.00
N ASP A 62 11.84 -0.35 13.92
CA ASP A 62 11.70 -0.58 15.37
C ASP A 62 10.27 -0.95 15.75
N GLU A 63 9.27 -0.29 15.16
CA GLU A 63 7.86 -0.58 15.45
C GLU A 63 7.40 -1.91 14.84
N ILE A 64 7.88 -2.25 13.66
CA ILE A 64 7.65 -3.58 13.06
C ILE A 64 8.29 -4.65 13.97
N ASP A 65 9.51 -4.42 14.47
CA ASP A 65 10.19 -5.32 15.41
C ASP A 65 9.44 -5.44 16.74
N ARG A 66 8.89 -4.34 17.27
CA ARG A 66 8.10 -4.33 18.50
C ARG A 66 6.84 -5.17 18.38
N ASN A 67 6.13 -5.06 17.25
CA ASN A 67 4.90 -5.81 16.99
C ASN A 67 5.16 -7.27 16.61
N PHE A 68 6.26 -7.55 15.91
CA PHE A 68 6.60 -8.88 15.41
C PHE A 68 8.04 -9.28 15.78
N PRO A 69 8.34 -9.48 17.08
CA PRO A 69 9.71 -9.67 17.53
C PRO A 69 10.29 -11.03 17.09
N ALA A 70 11.61 -11.05 16.94
CA ALA A 70 12.37 -12.30 16.90
C ALA A 70 12.24 -12.99 18.25
N ARG A 71 11.80 -14.26 18.24
CA ARG A 71 11.58 -15.06 19.44
C ARG A 71 11.89 -16.52 19.16
N VAL A 72 12.32 -17.25 20.19
CA VAL A 72 12.78 -18.64 20.06
C VAL A 72 11.64 -19.66 20.00
N ASN A 73 10.41 -19.26 20.30
CA ASN A 73 9.24 -20.14 20.33
C ASN A 73 8.42 -20.12 19.03
N TYR A 74 8.98 -19.64 17.92
CA TYR A 74 8.38 -19.90 16.61
C TYR A 74 8.36 -21.41 16.33
N LYS A 75 7.31 -21.86 15.63
CA LYS A 75 7.19 -23.28 15.25
C LYS A 75 8.22 -23.68 14.20
N SER A 76 8.57 -22.75 13.30
CA SER A 76 9.66 -22.92 12.33
C SER A 76 10.99 -23.11 13.04
N GLN A 77 11.83 -24.00 12.52
CA GLN A 77 13.11 -24.40 13.11
C GLN A 77 14.33 -23.81 12.38
N ILE A 78 14.16 -22.75 11.57
CA ILE A 78 15.26 -22.11 10.83
C ILE A 78 16.06 -21.18 11.76
N THR A 79 15.62 -19.94 11.94
CA THR A 79 16.14 -19.01 12.95
C THR A 79 15.01 -18.12 13.48
N PRO A 80 15.16 -17.50 14.67
CA PRO A 80 14.23 -16.50 15.16
C PRO A 80 14.06 -15.29 14.23
N PHE A 81 15.12 -14.89 13.51
CA PHE A 81 15.10 -13.75 12.59
C PHE A 81 14.41 -14.07 11.27
N ASP A 82 14.70 -15.23 10.67
CA ASP A 82 13.99 -15.71 9.49
C ASP A 82 12.49 -15.86 9.78
N SER A 83 12.15 -16.49 10.91
CA SER A 83 10.75 -16.71 11.29
C SER A 83 10.00 -15.41 11.55
N ALA A 84 10.62 -14.45 12.25
CA ALA A 84 10.03 -13.12 12.44
C ALA A 84 9.95 -12.35 11.12
N GLY A 85 10.97 -12.44 10.27
CA GLY A 85 11.00 -11.83 8.94
C GLY A 85 9.84 -12.28 8.06
N ASN A 86 9.52 -13.57 8.09
CA ASN A 86 8.33 -14.12 7.44
C ASN A 86 7.03 -13.48 7.93
N VAL A 87 6.86 -13.36 9.26
CA VAL A 87 5.66 -12.74 9.84
C VAL A 87 5.56 -11.26 9.48
N LYS A 88 6.67 -10.52 9.58
CA LYS A 88 6.74 -9.10 9.21
C LYS A 88 6.40 -8.89 7.74
N ALA A 89 6.96 -9.72 6.86
CA ALA A 89 6.69 -9.66 5.43
C ALA A 89 5.23 -9.96 5.09
N ALA A 90 4.62 -10.91 5.79
CA ALA A 90 3.20 -11.20 5.64
C ALA A 90 2.30 -10.05 6.14
N ALA A 91 2.70 -9.36 7.21
CA ALA A 91 1.95 -8.24 7.77
C ALA A 91 2.04 -6.95 6.93
N VAL A 92 3.24 -6.60 6.44
CA VAL A 92 3.46 -5.37 5.65
C VAL A 92 3.03 -5.56 4.19
N GLY A 93 3.26 -6.73 3.62
CA GLY A 93 2.97 -7.03 2.22
C GLY A 93 4.22 -7.09 1.34
N ARG A 94 4.11 -7.89 0.27
CA ARG A 94 5.23 -8.23 -0.63
C ARG A 94 5.01 -7.77 -2.06
N SER A 95 3.94 -7.04 -2.31
CA SER A 95 3.61 -6.53 -3.64
C SER A 95 2.91 -5.19 -3.55
N LEU A 96 3.18 -4.32 -4.52
CA LEU A 96 2.54 -3.02 -4.68
C LEU A 96 2.05 -2.89 -6.12
N THR A 97 0.92 -2.22 -6.30
CA THR A 97 0.42 -1.80 -7.60
C THR A 97 0.49 -0.28 -7.66
N LEU A 98 1.22 0.26 -8.63
CA LEU A 98 1.40 1.70 -8.82
C LEU A 98 0.75 2.10 -10.14
N LEU A 99 0.10 3.25 -10.15
CA LEU A 99 -0.44 3.81 -11.39
C LEU A 99 0.69 4.47 -12.19
N VAL A 100 0.67 4.27 -13.50
CA VAL A 100 1.51 4.98 -14.47
C VAL A 100 0.62 5.93 -15.25
N HIS A 101 0.92 7.23 -15.24
CA HIS A 101 0.18 8.25 -15.96
C HIS A 101 1.15 9.26 -16.58
N GLY A 102 0.99 9.56 -17.87
CA GLY A 102 1.94 10.39 -18.63
C GLY A 102 3.38 9.89 -18.57
N GLY A 103 3.58 8.57 -18.55
CA GLY A 103 4.91 7.94 -18.49
C GLY A 103 5.61 8.07 -17.13
N LYS A 104 4.88 8.36 -16.06
CA LYS A 104 5.43 8.53 -14.71
C LYS A 104 4.61 7.74 -13.68
N LEU A 105 5.28 7.28 -12.63
CA LEU A 105 4.59 6.71 -11.47
C LEU A 105 3.80 7.81 -10.75
N ILE A 106 2.54 7.53 -10.41
CA ILE A 106 1.75 8.38 -9.54
C ILE A 106 2.12 8.05 -8.10
N LEU A 107 2.93 8.91 -7.49
CA LEU A 107 3.33 8.89 -6.09
C LEU A 107 3.21 10.29 -5.49
N GLY A 108 2.98 10.36 -4.19
CA GLY A 108 3.07 11.61 -3.44
C GLY A 108 4.49 12.18 -3.43
N SER A 109 4.63 13.50 -3.25
CA SER A 109 5.95 14.17 -3.20
C SER A 109 6.85 13.64 -2.08
N SER A 110 6.24 13.16 -0.98
CA SER A 110 6.93 12.53 0.15
C SER A 110 6.83 11.00 0.14
N GLN A 111 6.40 10.38 -0.97
CA GLN A 111 6.29 8.93 -1.07
C GLN A 111 7.39 8.36 -1.98
N GLY A 112 7.90 7.20 -1.57
CA GLY A 112 8.71 6.33 -2.39
C GLY A 112 8.43 4.87 -2.05
N VAL A 113 8.89 3.99 -2.92
CA VAL A 113 8.83 2.54 -2.75
C VAL A 113 10.11 2.08 -2.06
N VAL A 114 9.94 1.51 -0.88
CA VAL A 114 11.04 1.02 -0.03
C VAL A 114 10.92 -0.49 0.10
N LEU A 115 12.03 -1.19 -0.13
CA LEU A 115 12.17 -2.61 0.16
C LEU A 115 12.64 -2.75 1.60
N LEU A 116 11.90 -3.47 2.43
CA LEU A 116 12.30 -3.77 3.81
C LEU A 116 12.96 -5.15 3.85
N GLU A 117 14.19 -5.23 4.33
CA GLU A 117 14.93 -6.47 4.57
C GLU A 117 14.89 -6.81 6.06
N PHE A 118 14.39 -7.99 6.44
CA PHE A 118 14.27 -8.37 7.86
C PHE A 118 15.33 -9.38 8.33
N ASP A 119 15.98 -10.11 7.42
CA ASP A 119 16.87 -11.25 7.71
C ASP A 119 18.11 -11.27 6.79
N GLY A 120 18.56 -10.07 6.37
CA GLY A 120 19.74 -9.86 5.52
C GLY A 120 21.07 -10.00 6.30
N PRO A 121 22.20 -9.55 5.73
CA PRO A 121 22.37 -9.04 4.38
C PRO A 121 22.27 -10.15 3.32
N ARG A 122 21.58 -9.89 2.21
CA ARG A 122 21.50 -10.79 1.05
C ARG A 122 21.33 -10.00 -0.24
N LYS A 123 21.71 -10.60 -1.37
CA LYS A 123 21.25 -10.14 -2.68
C LYS A 123 19.78 -10.54 -2.86
N ARG A 124 18.88 -9.57 -2.95
CA ARG A 124 17.43 -9.79 -3.08
C ARG A 124 16.95 -9.47 -4.48
N ALA A 125 16.01 -10.25 -4.98
CA ALA A 125 15.31 -9.92 -6.20
C ALA A 125 14.11 -9.01 -5.90
N PHE A 126 13.77 -8.15 -6.85
CA PHE A 126 12.43 -7.61 -6.97
C PHE A 126 12.00 -7.69 -8.44
N GLU A 127 10.74 -8.04 -8.64
CA GLU A 127 10.14 -8.25 -9.95
C GLU A 127 9.21 -7.10 -10.26
N VAL A 128 9.29 -6.61 -11.50
CA VAL A 128 8.56 -5.45 -11.97
C VAL A 128 7.82 -5.82 -13.25
N GLN A 129 6.51 -5.70 -13.20
CA GLN A 129 5.62 -5.85 -14.35
C GLN A 129 4.98 -4.50 -14.67
N ILE A 130 5.34 -3.93 -15.81
CA ILE A 130 4.71 -2.72 -16.33
C ILE A 130 3.74 -3.13 -17.43
N ALA A 131 2.46 -2.87 -17.23
CA ALA A 131 1.40 -3.24 -18.14
C ALA A 131 0.65 -1.99 -18.61
N GLU A 132 0.62 -1.77 -19.91
CA GLU A 132 -0.21 -0.74 -20.51
C GLU A 132 -1.70 -1.06 -20.26
N ARG A 133 -2.42 -0.08 -19.73
CA ARG A 133 -3.84 -0.17 -19.42
C ARG A 133 -4.48 1.18 -19.66
N GLU A 134 -5.48 1.23 -20.54
CA GLU A 134 -6.37 2.37 -20.58
C GLU A 134 -7.17 2.41 -19.27
N MET A 135 -7.24 3.59 -18.65
CA MET A 135 -7.95 3.78 -17.40
C MET A 135 -8.67 5.12 -17.37
N LYS A 136 -9.80 5.16 -16.67
CA LYS A 136 -10.45 6.41 -16.27
C LYS A 136 -9.94 6.78 -14.89
N LEU A 137 -9.22 7.89 -14.82
CA LEU A 137 -8.61 8.40 -13.59
C LEU A 137 -9.50 9.47 -12.95
N TYR A 138 -9.88 9.24 -11.70
CA TYR A 138 -10.64 10.17 -10.86
C TYR A 138 -9.81 10.61 -9.67
N LYS A 139 -10.05 11.83 -9.22
CA LYS A 139 -9.38 12.43 -8.05
C LYS A 139 -10.40 13.14 -7.19
N THR A 140 -10.28 13.00 -5.88
CA THR A 140 -11.03 13.82 -4.92
C THR A 140 -10.13 14.34 -3.80
N GLY A 141 -10.56 15.45 -3.20
CA GLY A 141 -9.98 15.99 -1.98
C GLY A 141 -10.78 15.54 -0.76
N ILE A 142 -10.09 15.27 0.34
CA ILE A 142 -10.71 14.86 1.60
C ILE A 142 -10.29 15.86 2.68
N LYS A 143 -11.28 16.40 3.39
CA LYS A 143 -11.06 17.15 4.63
C LYS A 143 -10.97 16.16 5.77
N THR A 144 -9.84 16.11 6.45
CA THR A 144 -9.60 15.14 7.51
C THR A 144 -9.61 15.80 8.89
N ARG A 145 -9.78 14.96 9.91
CA ARG A 145 -9.51 15.27 11.32
C ARG A 145 -8.37 14.39 11.80
N TYR A 146 -7.65 14.80 12.84
CA TYR A 146 -6.63 13.94 13.46
C TYR A 146 -7.24 12.58 13.83
N MET A 147 -6.56 11.49 13.48
CA MET A 147 -7.02 10.11 13.69
C MET A 147 -8.43 9.85 13.13
N GLY A 148 -8.78 10.51 12.02
CA GLY A 148 -10.08 10.43 11.39
C GLY A 148 -10.22 9.27 10.41
N MET A 149 -11.36 8.59 10.46
CA MET A 149 -11.76 7.57 9.48
C MET A 149 -12.85 8.14 8.58
N CYS A 150 -12.61 8.24 7.27
CA CYS A 150 -13.52 8.85 6.30
C CYS A 150 -14.02 7.79 5.31
N ASN A 151 -15.32 7.50 5.32
CA ASN A 151 -15.93 6.58 4.36
C ASN A 151 -15.93 7.20 2.94
N MET A 152 -15.32 6.50 1.99
CA MET A 152 -15.21 6.89 0.58
C MET A 152 -16.02 6.00 -0.37
N THR A 153 -16.74 5.02 0.16
CA THR A 153 -17.39 3.96 -0.64
C THR A 153 -18.27 4.53 -1.75
N GLU A 154 -19.13 5.50 -1.43
CA GLU A 154 -20.04 6.11 -2.42
C GLU A 154 -19.31 6.93 -3.50
N TRP A 155 -18.19 7.57 -3.15
CA TRP A 155 -17.37 8.25 -4.13
C TRP A 155 -16.73 7.25 -5.09
N VAL A 156 -16.18 6.14 -4.59
CA VAL A 156 -15.58 5.09 -5.43
C VAL A 156 -16.63 4.41 -6.31
N ARG A 157 -17.81 4.08 -5.78
CA ARG A 157 -18.94 3.55 -6.57
C ARG A 157 -19.33 4.51 -7.70
N SER A 158 -19.36 5.81 -7.40
CA SER A 158 -19.63 6.84 -8.40
C SER A 158 -18.54 6.88 -9.49
N CYS A 159 -17.26 6.72 -9.13
CA CYS A 159 -16.17 6.60 -10.10
C CYS A 159 -16.34 5.39 -11.03
N VAL A 160 -16.68 4.22 -10.48
CA VAL A 160 -16.95 3.01 -11.27
C VAL A 160 -18.13 3.24 -12.22
N LYS A 161 -19.26 3.71 -11.72
CA LYS A 161 -20.45 4.02 -12.53
C LYS A 161 -20.15 5.03 -13.65
N ASN A 162 -19.46 6.11 -13.34
CA ASN A 162 -19.12 7.16 -14.30
C ASN A 162 -18.06 6.73 -15.32
N SER A 163 -17.33 5.63 -15.07
CA SER A 163 -16.34 5.12 -16.01
C SER A 163 -16.96 4.40 -17.21
N GLY A 164 -18.19 3.90 -17.06
CA GLY A 164 -18.85 3.04 -18.05
C GLY A 164 -18.25 1.64 -18.18
N ILE A 165 -17.24 1.29 -17.38
CA ILE A 165 -16.58 -0.02 -17.40
C ILE A 165 -17.45 -1.03 -16.67
N ARG A 166 -17.86 -2.09 -17.38
CA ARG A 166 -18.68 -3.17 -16.80
C ARG A 166 -17.87 -4.26 -16.12
N GLU A 167 -16.76 -4.67 -16.73
CA GLU A 167 -15.88 -5.72 -16.21
C GLU A 167 -14.46 -5.19 -16.13
N GLY A 168 -13.82 -5.32 -14.97
CA GLY A 168 -12.46 -4.82 -14.81
C GLY A 168 -11.98 -4.71 -13.37
N LEU A 169 -11.15 -3.70 -13.13
CA LEU A 169 -10.53 -3.43 -11.85
C LEU A 169 -10.67 -1.94 -11.50
N CYS A 170 -11.00 -1.67 -10.23
CA CYS A 170 -10.89 -0.34 -9.64
C CYS A 170 -9.69 -0.34 -8.67
N HIS A 171 -8.67 0.44 -8.99
CA HIS A 171 -7.52 0.64 -8.12
C HIS A 171 -7.62 1.99 -7.42
N ILE A 172 -7.64 1.98 -6.09
CA ILE A 172 -7.69 3.16 -5.25
C ILE A 172 -6.31 3.35 -4.61
N SER A 173 -5.77 4.56 -4.68
CA SER A 173 -4.51 4.90 -4.03
C SER A 173 -4.56 6.30 -3.39
N GLN A 174 -3.98 6.40 -2.20
CA GLN A 174 -3.74 7.67 -1.54
C GLN A 174 -2.25 8.06 -1.67
N LEU A 175 -1.97 9.35 -1.86
CA LEU A 175 -0.62 9.86 -2.16
C LEU A 175 0.06 10.57 -0.97
N HIS A 176 -0.19 10.08 0.23
CA HIS A 176 0.25 10.60 1.52
C HIS A 176 0.95 9.50 2.31
N SER A 177 2.12 9.78 2.85
CA SER A 177 2.90 8.80 3.61
C SER A 177 2.43 8.64 5.07
N THR A 178 1.40 9.39 5.50
CA THR A 178 0.81 9.35 6.85
C THR A 178 -0.71 9.12 6.82
N ALA A 179 -1.19 8.32 5.87
CA ALA A 179 -2.58 7.92 5.75
C ALA A 179 -2.73 6.49 5.21
N GLY A 180 -3.88 5.86 5.41
CA GLY A 180 -4.20 4.53 4.89
C GLY A 180 -5.46 4.51 4.03
N VAL A 181 -5.63 3.45 3.23
CA VAL A 181 -6.90 3.08 2.59
C VAL A 181 -7.23 1.66 2.99
N ILE A 182 -8.31 1.48 3.75
CA ILE A 182 -8.64 0.22 4.43
C ILE A 182 -10.03 -0.23 3.98
N LEU A 183 -10.18 -1.54 3.74
CA LEU A 183 -11.48 -2.17 3.54
C LEU A 183 -11.98 -2.72 4.87
N CYS A 184 -12.98 -2.07 5.46
CA CYS A 184 -13.48 -2.43 6.79
C CYS A 184 -14.94 -2.00 7.01
N ASP A 185 -15.47 -2.22 8.21
CA ASP A 185 -16.76 -1.65 8.60
C ASP A 185 -16.68 -0.12 8.59
N ALA A 186 -17.47 0.52 7.73
CA ALA A 186 -17.47 1.96 7.55
C ALA A 186 -18.49 2.70 8.42
N THR A 187 -19.14 2.01 9.36
CA THR A 187 -19.90 2.65 10.45
C THR A 187 -18.96 3.44 11.34
N GLU A 188 -19.47 4.51 11.97
CA GLU A 188 -18.66 5.37 12.83
C GLU A 188 -17.99 4.59 13.98
N ASN A 189 -18.74 3.68 14.62
CA ASN A 189 -18.22 2.86 15.72
C ASN A 189 -17.21 1.82 15.23
N GLY A 190 -17.52 1.08 14.16
CA GLY A 190 -16.60 0.06 13.63
C GLY A 190 -15.27 0.67 13.17
N ALA A 191 -15.34 1.83 12.50
CA ALA A 191 -14.16 2.57 12.09
C ALA A 191 -13.37 3.14 13.29
N ALA A 192 -14.05 3.62 14.34
CA ALA A 192 -13.42 4.11 15.55
C ALA A 192 -12.71 3.00 16.34
N ASP A 193 -13.31 1.82 16.44
CA ASP A 193 -12.68 0.65 17.09
C ASP A 193 -11.38 0.26 16.37
N ILE A 194 -11.43 0.20 15.03
CA ILE A 194 -10.25 -0.09 14.20
C ILE A 194 -9.16 0.95 14.41
N MET A 195 -9.50 2.24 14.40
CA MET A 195 -8.52 3.30 14.64
C MET A 195 -7.93 3.20 16.05
N GLY A 196 -8.73 2.87 17.05
CA GLY A 196 -8.27 2.63 18.42
C GLY A 196 -7.28 1.47 18.52
N ASP A 197 -7.51 0.38 17.79
CA ASP A 197 -6.58 -0.75 17.76
C ASP A 197 -5.32 -0.48 16.94
N ILE A 198 -5.41 0.30 15.86
CA ILE A 198 -4.23 0.83 15.14
C ILE A 198 -3.38 1.69 16.08
N GLU A 199 -4.00 2.54 16.91
CA GLU A 199 -3.29 3.38 17.88
C GLU A 199 -2.66 2.55 19.01
N LYS A 200 -3.28 1.46 19.45
CA LYS A 200 -2.63 0.53 20.40
C LYS A 200 -1.45 -0.20 19.76
N MET A 201 -1.59 -0.59 18.50
CA MET A 201 -0.55 -1.29 17.73
C MET A 201 0.64 -0.38 17.45
N VAL A 202 0.41 0.91 17.17
CA VAL A 202 1.44 1.93 16.97
C VAL A 202 1.04 3.22 17.71
N PRO A 203 1.35 3.34 19.01
CA PRO A 203 1.01 4.54 19.77
C PRO A 203 1.78 5.75 19.25
N THR A 204 1.11 6.89 19.15
CA THR A 204 1.77 8.18 18.96
C THR A 204 2.54 8.54 20.23
N ARG A 205 3.88 8.51 20.17
CA ARG A 205 4.76 8.70 21.33
C ARG A 205 6.00 9.54 20.99
N ALA A 206 6.53 10.22 22.01
CA ALA A 206 7.55 11.25 21.83
C ALA A 206 8.99 10.72 21.62
N ASP A 207 9.21 9.42 21.79
CA ASP A 207 10.52 8.76 21.68
C ASP A 207 10.83 8.24 20.26
N PHE A 208 9.98 8.53 19.28
CA PHE A 208 10.32 8.37 17.86
C PHE A 208 11.57 9.20 17.50
N LYS A 209 12.43 8.63 16.65
CA LYS A 209 13.68 9.23 16.17
C LYS A 209 13.44 10.26 15.07
N HIS A 210 12.33 10.13 14.34
CA HIS A 210 11.90 10.98 13.25
C HIS A 210 11.85 12.45 13.68
N ARG A 211 12.19 13.35 12.76
CA ARG A 211 12.49 14.75 13.10
C ARG A 211 11.27 15.65 13.25
N GLU A 212 10.14 15.33 12.62
CA GLU A 212 8.97 16.22 12.65
C GLU A 212 8.19 16.06 13.96
N THR A 213 7.05 15.39 13.93
CA THR A 213 6.20 15.21 15.11
C THR A 213 6.02 13.73 15.41
N ALA A 214 5.68 13.41 16.66
CA ALA A 214 5.34 12.04 17.06
C ALA A 214 4.17 11.47 16.24
N SER A 215 3.23 12.34 15.83
CA SER A 215 2.08 11.99 15.00
C SER A 215 2.50 11.62 13.58
N ASP A 216 3.37 12.44 12.97
CA ASP A 216 3.90 12.18 11.63
C ASP A 216 4.75 10.89 11.59
N ALA A 217 5.63 10.73 12.58
CA ALA A 217 6.45 9.52 12.76
C ALA A 217 5.59 8.24 12.86
N GLY A 218 4.63 8.23 13.78
CA GLY A 218 3.70 7.11 13.95
C GLY A 218 2.82 6.90 12.71
N GLY A 219 2.46 7.97 12.00
CA GLY A 219 1.68 7.93 10.77
C GLY A 219 2.36 7.16 9.64
N HIS A 220 3.69 7.28 9.50
CA HIS A 220 4.46 6.49 8.53
C HIS A 220 4.37 4.99 8.82
N VAL A 221 4.52 4.60 10.08
CA VAL A 221 4.43 3.20 10.50
C VAL A 221 3.02 2.65 10.31
N LYS A 222 1.99 3.41 10.73
CA LYS A 222 0.59 3.04 10.53
C LYS A 222 0.29 2.82 9.05
N THR A 223 0.75 3.73 8.18
CA THR A 223 0.59 3.61 6.72
C THR A 223 1.21 2.33 6.17
N ALA A 224 2.41 1.97 6.62
CA ALA A 224 3.08 0.74 6.17
C ALA A 224 2.34 -0.53 6.59
N LEU A 225 1.65 -0.52 7.74
CA LEU A 225 0.89 -1.67 8.25
C LEU A 225 -0.55 -1.73 7.72
N THR A 226 -1.17 -0.59 7.40
CA THR A 226 -2.55 -0.53 6.91
C THR A 226 -2.66 -0.48 5.39
N GLY A 227 -1.57 -0.13 4.70
CA GLY A 227 -1.52 0.03 3.25
C GLY A 227 -2.01 1.40 2.76
N SER A 228 -1.47 1.83 1.62
CA SER A 228 -1.82 3.10 0.93
C SER A 228 -2.74 2.92 -0.27
N GLN A 229 -3.10 1.68 -0.59
CA GLN A 229 -3.75 1.33 -1.84
C GLN A 229 -4.59 0.07 -1.68
N ILE A 230 -5.63 -0.05 -2.50
CA ILE A 230 -6.44 -1.26 -2.62
C ILE A 230 -6.93 -1.42 -4.06
N SER A 231 -6.96 -2.66 -4.55
CA SER A 231 -7.50 -3.03 -5.85
C SER A 231 -8.74 -3.89 -5.64
N LEU A 232 -9.85 -3.54 -6.29
CA LEU A 232 -11.13 -4.22 -6.15
C LEU A 232 -11.71 -4.57 -7.52
N PRO A 233 -12.31 -5.76 -7.70
CA PRO A 233 -12.96 -6.11 -8.96
C PRO A 233 -14.14 -5.20 -9.28
N VAL A 234 -14.38 -5.01 -10.57
CA VAL A 234 -15.60 -4.40 -11.11
C VAL A 234 -16.31 -5.48 -11.93
N HIS A 235 -17.57 -5.73 -11.61
CA HIS A 235 -18.42 -6.73 -12.26
C HIS A 235 -19.81 -6.14 -12.52
N GLU A 236 -20.35 -6.33 -13.72
CA GLU A 236 -21.61 -5.75 -14.19
C GLU A 236 -21.75 -4.23 -14.02
N GLY A 237 -20.62 -3.51 -13.94
CA GLY A 237 -20.57 -2.07 -13.72
C GLY A 237 -20.65 -1.66 -12.25
N GLU A 238 -20.58 -2.62 -11.34
CA GLU A 238 -20.60 -2.42 -9.90
C GLU A 238 -19.27 -2.83 -9.27
N LEU A 239 -18.95 -2.19 -8.15
CA LEU A 239 -17.76 -2.52 -7.36
C LEU A 239 -18.03 -3.77 -6.52
N VAL A 240 -17.18 -4.79 -6.64
CA VAL A 240 -17.31 -6.04 -5.89
C VAL A 240 -16.69 -5.89 -4.49
N ILE A 241 -17.55 -5.66 -3.50
CA ILE A 241 -17.22 -5.66 -2.06
C ILE A 241 -18.37 -6.28 -1.27
N GLY A 242 -18.10 -6.87 -0.11
CA GLY A 242 -19.14 -7.46 0.74
C GLY A 242 -20.05 -6.43 1.40
N ASP A 243 -21.25 -6.83 1.80
CA ASP A 243 -22.32 -5.93 2.31
C ASP A 243 -21.90 -5.08 3.52
N ARG A 244 -20.99 -5.60 4.35
CA ARG A 244 -20.46 -4.90 5.54
C ARG A 244 -19.09 -4.25 5.30
N GLN A 245 -18.55 -4.35 4.09
CA GLN A 245 -17.28 -3.73 3.73
C GLN A 245 -17.54 -2.33 3.17
N GLY A 246 -16.76 -1.37 3.64
CA GLY A 246 -16.64 -0.05 3.05
C GLY A 246 -15.17 0.30 2.84
N ILE A 247 -14.94 1.19 1.90
CA ILE A 247 -13.61 1.74 1.59
C ILE A 247 -13.43 2.98 2.45
N VAL A 248 -12.49 2.92 3.38
CA VAL A 248 -12.28 3.95 4.40
C VAL A 248 -10.87 4.54 4.26
N PHE A 249 -10.80 5.86 4.17
CA PHE A 249 -9.56 6.61 4.30
C PHE A 249 -9.23 6.78 5.77
N ALA A 250 -8.04 6.35 6.20
CA ALA A 250 -7.55 6.48 7.56
C ALA A 250 -6.52 7.61 7.63
N GLU A 251 -6.83 8.71 8.33
CA GLU A 251 -5.91 9.83 8.56
C GLU A 251 -5.13 9.59 9.86
N PHE A 252 -3.80 9.62 9.81
CA PHE A 252 -2.96 9.42 11.00
C PHE A 252 -2.27 10.70 11.49
N ASP A 253 -2.16 11.73 10.65
CA ASP A 253 -1.42 12.95 10.94
C ASP A 253 -2.20 14.23 10.55
N GLY A 254 -3.53 14.15 10.65
CA GLY A 254 -4.44 15.25 10.35
C GLY A 254 -4.54 16.28 11.48
N PRO A 255 -5.35 17.34 11.31
CA PRO A 255 -6.14 17.66 10.12
C PRO A 255 -5.26 18.22 9.00
N ARG A 256 -5.33 17.61 7.81
CA ARG A 256 -4.59 18.07 6.61
C ARG A 256 -5.46 17.89 5.37
N PRO A 257 -5.32 18.71 4.32
CA PRO A 257 -5.95 18.42 3.04
C PRO A 257 -5.34 17.15 2.45
N ARG A 258 -6.16 16.13 2.21
CA ARG A 258 -5.73 14.87 1.60
C ARG A 258 -6.34 14.69 0.21
N THR A 259 -5.75 13.78 -0.55
CA THR A 259 -6.17 13.46 -1.92
C THR A 259 -6.13 11.97 -2.13
N VAL A 260 -7.14 11.46 -2.82
CA VAL A 260 -7.26 10.06 -3.19
C VAL A 260 -7.56 9.97 -4.68
N TYR A 261 -6.98 8.96 -5.31
CA TYR A 261 -7.17 8.63 -6.70
C TYR A 261 -7.93 7.31 -6.83
N ALA A 262 -8.78 7.22 -7.84
CA ALA A 262 -9.40 5.98 -8.28
C ALA A 262 -9.16 5.83 -9.78
N ALA A 263 -8.50 4.74 -10.17
CA ALA A 263 -8.30 4.36 -11.56
C ALA A 263 -9.20 3.16 -11.88
N VAL A 264 -10.14 3.34 -12.79
CA VAL A 264 -11.02 2.25 -13.25
C VAL A 264 -10.53 1.81 -14.63
N MET A 265 -10.23 0.53 -14.78
CA MET A 265 -9.66 -0.05 -16.00
C MET A 265 -10.44 -1.29 -16.42
N ALA A 266 -10.67 -1.45 -17.72
CA ALA A 266 -11.40 -2.60 -18.27
C ALA A 266 -10.55 -3.87 -18.25
N SER A 267 -11.19 -5.03 -18.13
CA SER A 267 -10.53 -6.31 -18.35
C SER A 267 -10.09 -6.44 -19.81
N GLN A 268 -8.92 -7.06 -20.05
CA GLN A 268 -8.45 -7.34 -21.42
C GLN A 268 -9.06 -8.61 -22.03
N PHE A 269 -9.87 -9.35 -21.27
CA PHE A 269 -10.48 -10.60 -21.71
C PHE A 269 -11.99 -10.56 -21.51
N TYR A 270 -12.73 -10.25 -22.59
CA TYR A 270 -14.10 -10.71 -22.76
C TYR A 270 -14.03 -12.02 -23.55
N ILE A 271 -14.11 -13.16 -22.87
CA ILE A 271 -14.59 -14.40 -23.49
C ILE A 271 -16.01 -14.57 -22.97
N GLY A 272 -16.97 -14.58 -23.89
CA GLY A 272 -18.38 -14.49 -23.57
C GLY A 272 -18.97 -15.63 -22.74
N GLN A 273 -20.07 -15.28 -22.08
CA GLN A 273 -21.18 -16.08 -21.55
C GLN A 273 -20.92 -17.08 -20.40
N ASN A 274 -21.70 -16.84 -19.34
CA ASN A 274 -22.19 -17.76 -18.31
C ASN A 274 -21.15 -18.37 -17.37
N GLY A 275 -20.90 -17.66 -16.27
CA GLY A 275 -20.49 -18.26 -15.01
C GLY A 275 -21.25 -17.58 -13.88
N ASP A 276 -22.36 -18.18 -13.46
CA ASP A 276 -23.04 -17.80 -12.22
C ASP A 276 -22.04 -17.87 -11.07
N PHE A 277 -21.66 -16.73 -10.50
CA PHE A 277 -20.99 -16.68 -9.20
C PHE A 277 -22.05 -16.75 -8.11
N ASN A 278 -22.56 -17.96 -7.86
CA ASN A 278 -23.16 -18.30 -6.58
C ASN A 278 -22.05 -18.88 -5.69
N GLY A 279 -21.63 -18.10 -4.69
CA GLY A 279 -20.71 -18.50 -3.63
C GLY A 279 -20.88 -17.64 -2.40
#